data_AF-A0A8T6M8A6-F1
#
_entry.id   AF-A0A8T6M8A6-F1
#
_cell.length_a   1.000
_cell.length_b   1.000
_cell.length_c   1.000
_cell.angle_alpha   90.00
_cell.angle_beta   90.00
_cell.angle_gamma   90.00
#
_symmetry.space_group_name_H-M   'P 1'
#
loop_
_entity.id
_entity.type
_entity.pdbx_description
1 polymer ?
#
loop_
_entity_poly.entity_id
_entity_poly.type
_entity_poly.pdbx_seq_one_letter_code
_entity_poly.pdbx_strand_id
1 'polypeptide(L)'
;MKLMRPFSSRSKFNSSSSMGNNGAGQSSGANNSSRQSSFGEKRSQDVSDSYNKALKERKKIARAQYAVNDDSLKETFKIKSNLLDRKISRMEDEMKDNGLR
;
A
#
# COMPACT_ATOMS: atom_id res chain seq x y z
N MET A 1 2.50 22.92 -51.06
CA MET A 1 2.08 21.53 -51.28
C MET A 1 2.03 20.80 -49.94
N LYS A 2 1.00 19.99 -49.70
CA LYS A 2 0.64 19.38 -48.41
C LYS A 2 1.43 18.07 -48.20
N LEU A 3 2.23 17.98 -47.13
CA LEU A 3 3.04 16.80 -46.79
C LEU A 3 2.13 15.74 -46.14
N MET A 4 1.63 14.80 -46.95
CA MET A 4 0.88 13.64 -46.46
C MET A 4 1.85 12.68 -45.76
N ARG A 5 1.65 12.40 -44.47
CA ARG A 5 2.35 11.32 -43.77
C ARG A 5 1.62 10.00 -44.04
N PRO A 6 2.30 8.90 -44.41
CA PRO A 6 1.66 7.60 -44.51
C PRO A 6 1.34 7.04 -43.12
N PHE A 7 0.14 6.49 -42.98
CA PHE A 7 -0.24 5.65 -41.84
C PHE A 7 0.41 4.28 -42.00
N SER A 8 1.45 4.00 -41.20
CA SER A 8 2.00 2.66 -41.07
C SER A 8 1.17 1.86 -40.07
N SER A 9 0.27 1.02 -40.59
CA SER A 9 -0.35 -0.08 -39.84
C SER A 9 0.69 -1.17 -39.55
N ARG A 10 0.91 -1.51 -38.28
CA ARG A 10 1.61 -2.75 -37.86
C ARG A 10 1.20 -3.10 -36.43
N SER A 11 0.25 -4.02 -36.23
CA SER A 11 0.38 -5.49 -36.17
C SER A 11 0.52 -6.00 -34.73
N LYS A 12 -0.57 -6.61 -34.24
CA LYS A 12 -0.72 -7.69 -33.26
C LYS A 12 0.37 -7.83 -32.19
N PHE A 13 0.06 -7.44 -30.96
CA PHE A 13 0.84 -7.88 -29.79
C PHE A 13 0.53 -9.36 -29.54
N ASN A 14 1.59 -10.15 -29.50
CA ASN A 14 1.58 -11.60 -29.50
C ASN A 14 1.37 -12.14 -28.08
N SER A 15 0.36 -12.99 -27.89
CA SER A 15 0.15 -13.77 -26.67
C SER A 15 1.26 -14.82 -26.55
N SER A 16 2.13 -14.70 -25.54
CA SER A 16 3.05 -15.78 -25.16
C SER A 16 2.68 -16.27 -23.77
N SER A 17 1.91 -17.36 -23.75
CA SER A 17 1.73 -18.23 -22.59
C SER A 17 3.06 -18.93 -22.32
N SER A 18 3.79 -18.50 -21.29
CA SER A 18 4.94 -19.23 -20.77
C SER A 18 4.49 -20.17 -19.66
N MET A 19 4.02 -21.35 -20.05
CA MET A 19 4.02 -22.51 -19.16
C MET A 19 5.46 -23.01 -19.04
N GLY A 20 6.02 -22.93 -17.84
CA GLY A 20 7.33 -23.52 -17.53
C GLY A 20 7.76 -23.18 -16.11
N ASN A 21 7.48 -24.06 -15.14
CA ASN A 21 8.49 -24.95 -14.56
C ASN A 21 7.90 -25.70 -13.35
N ASN A 22 7.73 -27.01 -13.50
CA ASN A 22 7.42 -27.94 -12.40
C ASN A 22 8.72 -28.27 -11.66
N GLY A 23 8.97 -27.58 -10.54
CA GLY A 23 9.94 -28.02 -9.54
C GLY A 23 9.26 -28.94 -8.53
N ALA A 24 9.32 -30.24 -8.79
CA ALA A 24 8.93 -31.28 -7.85
C ALA A 24 9.86 -31.26 -6.62
N GLY A 25 9.31 -30.88 -5.48
CA GLY A 25 9.89 -31.07 -4.16
C GLY A 25 8.80 -31.59 -3.24
N GLN A 26 8.60 -32.90 -3.25
CA GLN A 26 7.76 -33.59 -2.27
C GLN A 26 8.36 -33.36 -0.88
N SER A 27 7.56 -32.87 0.05
CA SER A 27 7.60 -33.41 1.40
C SER A 27 6.18 -33.55 1.92
N SER A 28 5.84 -34.80 2.20
CA SER A 28 4.62 -35.24 2.83
C SER A 28 4.50 -34.60 4.20
N GLY A 29 3.38 -33.91 4.42
CA GLY A 29 3.05 -33.27 5.68
C GLY A 29 1.60 -32.83 5.64
N ALA A 30 0.70 -33.80 5.72
CA ALA A 30 -0.69 -33.53 6.06
C ALA A 30 -0.71 -32.79 7.40
N ASN A 31 -0.99 -31.49 7.36
CA ASN A 31 -1.56 -30.76 8.48
C ASN A 31 -2.65 -29.85 7.91
N ASN A 32 -3.82 -30.47 7.77
CA ASN A 32 -5.08 -29.79 7.66
C ASN A 32 -5.36 -29.13 9.02
N SER A 33 -4.88 -27.90 9.19
CA SER A 33 -5.19 -27.05 10.33
C SER A 33 -5.16 -25.60 9.82
N SER A 34 -6.08 -24.77 10.31
CA SER A 34 -6.09 -23.30 10.13
C SER A 34 -6.55 -22.73 8.78
N ARG A 35 -7.60 -23.28 8.14
CA ARG A 35 -8.46 -22.43 7.26
C ARG A 35 -9.46 -21.55 8.02
N GLN A 36 -9.51 -21.69 9.35
CA GLN A 36 -10.50 -21.05 10.22
C GLN A 36 -10.02 -19.73 10.86
N SER A 37 -8.78 -19.29 10.62
CA SER A 37 -8.21 -18.04 11.18
C SER A 37 -8.12 -16.86 10.19
N SER A 38 -8.59 -17.02 8.95
CA SER A 38 -8.23 -16.09 7.86
C SER A 38 -8.82 -14.67 7.97
N PHE A 39 -9.94 -14.48 8.67
CA PHE A 39 -10.61 -13.17 8.74
C PHE A 39 -10.00 -12.23 9.79
N GLY A 40 -9.57 -12.76 10.94
CA GLY A 40 -8.90 -11.99 11.99
C GLY A 40 -7.45 -11.62 11.64
N GLU A 41 -6.74 -12.53 10.96
CA GLU A 41 -5.36 -12.32 10.52
C GLU A 41 -5.26 -11.25 9.43
N LYS A 42 -6.15 -11.27 8.42
CA LYS A 42 -6.18 -10.24 7.37
C LYS A 42 -6.48 -8.86 7.92
N ARG A 43 -7.46 -8.75 8.82
CA ARG A 43 -7.83 -7.47 9.42
C ARG A 43 -6.68 -6.87 10.25
N SER A 44 -5.94 -7.72 10.94
CA SER A 44 -4.74 -7.34 11.71
C SER A 44 -3.59 -6.86 10.81
N GLN A 45 -3.39 -7.53 9.68
CA GLN A 45 -2.43 -7.13 8.66
C GLN A 45 -2.83 -5.78 8.03
N ASP A 46 -4.10 -5.60 7.67
CA ASP A 46 -4.63 -4.38 7.06
C ASP A 46 -4.51 -3.15 7.99
N VAL A 47 -4.74 -3.33 9.29
CA VAL A 47 -4.57 -2.27 10.30
C VAL A 47 -3.08 -1.91 10.44
N SER A 48 -2.19 -2.90 10.49
CA SER A 48 -0.74 -2.69 10.58
C SER A 48 -0.18 -1.96 9.36
N ASP A 49 -0.62 -2.32 8.16
CA ASP A 49 -0.21 -1.66 6.91
C ASP A 49 -0.74 -0.23 6.82
N SER A 50 -2.00 -0.02 7.22
CA SER A 50 -2.61 1.30 7.30
C SER A 50 -1.91 2.21 8.31
N TYR A 51 -1.50 1.67 9.47
CA TYR A 51 -0.71 2.37 10.47
C TYR A 51 0.66 2.80 9.92
N ASN A 52 1.39 1.87 9.30
CA ASN A 52 2.69 2.16 8.68
C ASN A 52 2.57 3.21 7.55
N LYS A 53 1.51 3.13 6.75
CA LYS A 53 1.22 4.14 5.71
C LYS A 53 0.97 5.52 6.32
N ALA A 54 0.19 5.59 7.40
CA ALA A 54 -0.07 6.85 8.10
C ALA A 54 1.20 7.44 8.73
N LEU A 55 2.08 6.62 9.32
CA LEU A 55 3.38 7.08 9.81
C LEU A 55 4.26 7.66 8.69
N LYS A 56 4.27 7.03 7.51
CA LYS A 56 5.00 7.55 6.34
C LYS A 56 4.45 8.89 5.89
N GLU A 57 3.12 9.04 5.82
CA GLU A 57 2.48 10.32 5.47
C GLU A 57 2.74 11.41 6.52
N ARG A 58 2.74 11.08 7.82
CA ARG A 58 3.07 12.03 8.89
C ARG A 58 4.48 12.60 8.71
N LYS A 59 5.44 11.73 8.38
CA LYS A 59 6.82 12.17 8.08
C LYS A 59 6.89 13.09 6.86
N LYS A 60 6.09 12.85 5.81
CA LYS A 60 6.02 13.72 4.63
C LYS A 60 5.42 15.09 4.96
N ILE A 61 4.32 15.12 5.72
CA ILE A 61 3.65 16.36 6.14
C ILE A 61 4.58 17.20 7.02
N ALA A 62 5.26 16.59 8.00
CA ALA A 62 6.22 17.29 8.84
C ALA A 62 7.33 17.93 8.00
N ARG A 63 7.92 17.18 7.05
CA ARG A 63 8.93 17.73 6.12
C ARG A 63 8.38 18.91 5.30
N ALA A 64 7.17 18.79 4.77
CA ALA A 64 6.54 19.88 4.01
C ALA A 64 6.28 21.11 4.89
N GLN A 65 5.85 20.92 6.13
CA GLN A 65 5.62 22.01 7.08
C GLN A 65 6.90 22.80 7.37
N TYR A 66 8.06 22.13 7.48
CA TYR A 66 9.35 22.80 7.68
C TYR A 66 9.90 23.44 6.39
N ALA A 67 9.58 22.89 5.21
CA ALA A 67 10.09 23.38 3.94
C ALA A 67 9.29 24.58 3.39
N VAL A 68 8.06 24.77 3.84
CA VAL A 68 7.18 25.83 3.35
C VAL A 68 7.32 27.07 4.22
N ASN A 69 7.61 28.21 3.59
CA ASN A 69 7.72 29.51 4.26
C ASN A 69 6.38 30.25 4.39
N ASP A 70 5.38 29.87 3.58
CA ASP A 70 4.04 30.45 3.60
C ASP A 70 3.24 30.01 4.84
N ASP A 71 2.74 30.97 5.61
CA ASP A 71 2.08 30.69 6.89
C ASP A 71 0.71 30.03 6.74
N SER A 72 -0.04 30.35 5.67
CA SER A 72 -1.36 29.75 5.41
C SER A 72 -1.24 28.26 5.04
N LEU A 73 -0.20 27.92 4.28
CA LEU A 73 0.14 26.55 3.96
C LEU A 73 0.70 25.82 5.18
N LYS A 74 1.55 26.44 6.01
CA LYS A 74 1.99 25.86 7.29
C LYS A 74 0.81 25.53 8.19
N GLU A 75 -0.18 26.41 8.29
CA GLU A 75 -1.39 26.16 9.08
C GLU A 75 -2.18 24.98 8.51
N THR A 76 -2.31 24.89 7.18
CA THR A 76 -2.93 23.75 6.51
C THR A 76 -2.19 22.44 6.83
N PHE A 77 -0.86 22.43 6.79
CA PHE A 77 -0.06 21.26 7.16
C PHE A 77 -0.21 20.91 8.63
N LYS A 78 -0.28 21.89 9.52
CA LYS A 78 -0.52 21.69 10.95
C LYS A 78 -1.88 21.03 11.20
N ILE A 79 -2.94 21.50 10.54
CA ILE A 79 -4.28 20.89 10.63
C ILE A 79 -4.25 19.44 10.13
N LYS A 80 -3.64 19.20 8.96
CA LYS A 80 -3.50 17.84 8.41
C LYS A 80 -2.67 16.93 9.31
N SER A 81 -1.58 17.43 9.90
CA SER A 81 -0.75 16.70 10.85
C SER A 81 -1.56 16.30 12.08
N ASN A 82 -2.31 17.23 12.68
CA ASN A 82 -3.15 16.94 13.84
C ASN A 82 -4.23 15.89 13.54
N LEU A 83 -4.87 15.97 12.36
CA LEU A 83 -5.87 14.98 11.96
C LEU A 83 -5.24 13.59 11.77
N LEU A 84 -4.05 13.54 11.18
CA LEU A 84 -3.32 12.30 10.96
C LEU A 84 -2.84 11.69 12.28
N ASP A 85 -2.38 12.52 13.23
CA ASP A 85 -1.98 12.07 14.56
C ASP A 85 -3.15 11.43 15.32
N ARG A 86 -4.35 12.03 15.25
CA ARG A 86 -5.57 11.41 15.81
C ARG A 86 -5.91 10.08 15.15
N LYS A 87 -5.70 9.96 13.83
CA LYS A 87 -5.93 8.70 13.11
C LYS A 87 -4.93 7.63 13.55
N ILE A 88 -3.65 8.01 13.69
CA ILE A 88 -2.58 7.14 14.17
C ILE A 88 -2.92 6.64 15.58
N SER A 89 -3.29 7.51 16.52
CA SER A 89 -3.68 7.09 17.87
C SER A 89 -4.83 6.08 17.87
N ARG A 90 -5.89 6.31 17.08
CA ARG A 90 -6.98 5.32 16.96
C ARG A 90 -6.49 3.97 16.44
N MET A 91 -5.61 3.97 15.44
CA MET A 91 -5.03 2.73 14.94
C MET A 91 -4.09 2.07 15.95
N GLU A 92 -3.38 2.83 16.79
CA GLU A 92 -2.57 2.26 17.88
C GLU A 92 -3.45 1.55 18.91
N ASP A 93 -4.60 2.13 19.24
CA ASP A 93 -5.57 1.52 20.14
C ASP A 93 -6.15 0.25 19.50
N GLU A 94 -6.56 0.30 18.21
CA GLU A 94 -7.00 -0.89 17.47
C GLU A 94 -5.91 -1.98 17.39
N MET A 95 -4.64 -1.62 17.23
CA MET A 95 -3.54 -2.58 17.22
C MET A 95 -3.32 -3.25 18.58
N LYS A 96 -3.43 -2.47 19.68
CA LYS A 96 -3.36 -3.01 21.05
C LYS A 96 -4.52 -3.97 21.33
N ASP A 97 -5.74 -3.58 20.95
CA ASP A 97 -6.95 -4.40 21.15
C ASP A 97 -6.86 -5.74 20.39
N ASN A 98 -6.18 -5.77 19.25
CA ASN A 98 -5.94 -6.98 18.46
C ASN A 98 -4.67 -7.76 18.88
N GLY A 99 -3.95 -7.33 19.92
CA GLY A 99 -2.73 -8.00 20.41
C GLY A 99 -1.55 -7.93 19.46
N LEU A 100 -1.51 -6.94 18.56
CA LEU A 100 -0.49 -6.78 17.54
C LEU A 100 0.73 -5.99 18.02
N ARG A 101 0.64 -5.33 19.18
CA ARG A 101 1.69 -4.47 19.73
C ARG A 101 1.58 -4.28 21.24
#